data_AF-A0A928VKP9-F1
#
_entry.id   AF-A0A928VKP9-F1
#
_cell.length_a   1.000
_cell.length_b   1.000
_cell.length_c   1.000
_cell.angle_alpha   90.00
_cell.angle_beta   90.00
_cell.angle_gamma   90.00
#
_symmetry.space_group_name_H-M   'P 1'
#
loop_
_entity.id
_entity.type
_entity.pdbx_description
1 polymer ?
#
loop_
_entity_poly.entity_id
_entity_poly.type
_entity_poly.pdbx_seq_one_letter_code
_entity_poly.pdbx_strand_id
1 'polypeptide(L)'
;MAEPKPTTAMKDQQHPLWRKDRAVMDSILAGDPTDLNLAELARLKIRYQGFPGAWDIQKDLDKVLQRWQLTEESLFAKTRAIHHRGTPVYTVRGNKNEEDWS
;
A
#
# COMPACT_ATOMS: atom_id res chain seq x y z
N MET A 1 -27.61 24.91 24.07
CA MET A 1 -26.29 24.29 24.00
C MET A 1 -26.49 22.86 23.54
N ALA A 2 -26.05 22.49 22.34
CA ALA A 2 -26.19 21.12 21.84
C ALA A 2 -24.96 20.32 22.29
N GLU A 3 -25.19 19.20 22.97
CA GLU A 3 -24.15 18.28 23.42
C GLU A 3 -23.48 17.60 22.22
N PRO A 4 -22.14 17.41 22.22
CA PRO A 4 -21.46 16.65 21.18
C PRO A 4 -21.87 15.18 21.26
N LYS A 5 -22.41 14.63 20.17
CA LYS A 5 -22.75 13.20 20.07
C LYS A 5 -21.48 12.35 20.23
N PRO A 6 -21.55 11.21 20.95
CA PRO A 6 -20.40 10.33 21.11
C PRO A 6 -19.94 9.82 19.74
N THR A 7 -18.68 10.05 19.41
CA THR A 7 -18.04 9.46 18.23
C THR A 7 -18.00 7.95 18.45
N THR A 8 -18.81 7.19 17.72
CA THR A 8 -18.81 5.73 17.77
C THR A 8 -17.38 5.24 17.51
N ALA A 9 -16.75 4.66 18.52
CA ALA A 9 -15.45 4.00 18.34
C ALA A 9 -15.65 2.88 17.31
N MET A 10 -15.12 3.08 16.10
CA MET A 10 -15.12 2.05 15.06
C MET A 10 -14.38 0.83 15.62
N LYS A 11 -15.06 -0.33 15.67
CA LYS A 11 -14.42 -1.58 16.07
C LYS A 11 -13.35 -1.93 15.05
N ASP A 12 -12.19 -2.40 15.53
CA ASP A 12 -11.11 -2.89 14.68
C ASP A 12 -11.62 -3.99 13.73
N GLN A 13 -11.33 -3.82 12.44
CA GLN A 13 -11.72 -4.72 11.37
C GLN A 13 -10.49 -5.46 10.81
N GLN A 14 -10.72 -6.71 10.41
CA GLN A 14 -9.73 -7.49 9.70
C GLN A 14 -9.84 -7.23 8.20
N HIS A 15 -8.77 -6.72 7.58
CA HIS A 15 -8.76 -6.54 6.13
C HIS A 15 -8.72 -7.90 5.41
N PRO A 16 -9.58 -8.18 4.42
CA PRO A 16 -9.64 -9.50 3.76
C PRO A 16 -8.33 -9.90 3.06
N LEU A 17 -7.57 -8.92 2.57
CA LEU A 17 -6.30 -9.14 1.88
C LEU A 17 -5.09 -9.07 2.83
N TRP A 18 -5.30 -8.92 4.14
CA TRP A 18 -4.24 -8.73 5.13
C TRP A 18 -3.13 -9.76 5.01
N ARG A 19 -3.45 -11.05 4.85
CA ARG A 19 -2.44 -12.11 4.74
C ARG A 19 -1.48 -11.91 3.57
N LYS A 20 -2.00 -11.50 2.41
CA LYS A 20 -1.20 -11.23 1.20
C LYS A 20 -0.42 -9.94 1.36
N ASP A 21 -1.09 -8.90 1.88
CA ASP A 21 -0.48 -7.58 2.08
C ASP A 21 0.63 -7.61 3.14
N ARG A 22 0.49 -8.45 4.18
CA ARG A 22 1.53 -8.69 5.19
C ARG A 22 2.80 -9.26 4.56
N ALA A 23 2.67 -10.28 3.70
CA ALA A 23 3.82 -10.86 3.01
C ALA A 23 4.53 -9.85 2.10
N VAL A 24 3.77 -8.98 1.42
CA VAL A 24 4.33 -7.86 0.65
C VAL A 24 5.04 -6.87 1.58
N MET A 25 4.41 -6.49 2.69
CA MET A 25 4.98 -5.56 3.66
C MET A 25 6.30 -6.09 4.25
N ASP A 26 6.37 -7.38 4.58
CA ASP A 26 7.57 -8.01 5.11
C ASP A 26 8.71 -7.98 4.07
N SER A 27 8.41 -8.18 2.78
CA SER A 27 9.37 -8.02 1.68
C SER A 27 9.89 -6.58 1.56
N ILE A 28 8.98 -5.59 1.62
CA ILE A 28 9.35 -4.16 1.60
C ILE A 28 10.22 -3.80 2.81
N LEU A 29 9.88 -4.30 4.00
CA LEU A 29 10.65 -4.09 5.23
C LEU A 29 12.06 -4.67 5.11
N ALA A 30 12.25 -5.83 4.47
CA ALA A 30 13.58 -6.41 4.28
C ALA A 30 14.36 -5.76 3.12
N GLY A 31 13.67 -5.10 2.18
CA GLY A 31 14.25 -4.63 0.93
C GLY A 31 14.64 -3.16 0.88
N ASP A 32 15.22 -2.80 -0.26
CA ASP A 32 15.61 -1.44 -0.66
C ASP A 32 14.47 -0.70 -1.41
N PRO A 33 14.56 0.63 -1.57
CA PRO A 33 13.57 1.44 -2.30
C PRO A 33 13.67 1.26 -3.83
N THR A 34 13.48 0.03 -4.31
CA THR A 34 13.38 -0.29 -5.73
C THR A 34 12.06 0.23 -6.32
N ASP A 35 11.98 0.38 -7.65
CA ASP A 35 10.75 0.82 -8.32
C ASP A 35 9.53 -0.04 -7.96
N LEU A 36 9.72 -1.36 -7.87
CA LEU A 36 8.69 -2.30 -7.42
C LEU A 36 8.27 -2.02 -5.98
N ASN A 37 9.22 -1.92 -5.06
CA ASN A 37 8.91 -1.72 -3.65
C ASN A 37 8.28 -0.34 -3.38
N LEU A 38 8.67 0.70 -4.12
CA LEU A 38 8.03 2.01 -4.06
C LEU A 38 6.58 1.95 -4.54
N ALA A 39 6.32 1.24 -5.64
CA ALA A 39 4.95 1.03 -6.14
C ALA A 39 4.09 0.23 -5.15
N GLU A 40 4.63 -0.85 -4.59
CA GLU A 40 3.94 -1.65 -3.56
C GLU A 40 3.64 -0.84 -2.30
N LEU A 41 4.62 -0.06 -1.81
CA LEU A 41 4.47 0.80 -0.64
C LEU A 41 3.35 1.82 -0.86
N ALA A 42 3.32 2.47 -2.03
CA ALA A 42 2.26 3.42 -2.39
C ALA A 42 0.89 2.75 -2.48
N ARG A 43 0.81 1.56 -3.09
CA ARG A 43 -0.44 0.81 -3.20
C ARG A 43 -0.99 0.45 -1.82
N LEU A 44 -0.14 -0.04 -0.91
CA LEU A 44 -0.56 -0.40 0.44
C LEU A 44 -0.97 0.84 1.26
N LYS A 45 -0.26 1.97 1.12
CA LYS A 45 -0.64 3.25 1.73
C LYS A 45 -2.05 3.68 1.33
N ILE A 46 -2.37 3.64 0.03
CA ILE A 46 -3.72 3.97 -0.47
C ILE A 46 -4.75 2.97 0.05
N ARG A 47 -4.45 1.67 0.01
CA ARG A 47 -5.39 0.62 0.43
C ARG A 47 -5.82 0.74 1.89
N TYR A 48 -4.87 1.03 2.78
CA TYR A 48 -5.13 1.10 4.22
C TYR A 48 -5.46 2.51 4.71
N GLN A 49 -5.53 3.51 3.83
CA GLN A 49 -5.84 4.88 4.20
C GLN A 49 -7.23 4.97 4.85
N GLY A 50 -7.26 5.38 6.13
CA GLY A 50 -8.50 5.50 6.89
C GLY A 50 -9.19 4.17 7.22
N PHE A 51 -8.52 3.03 6.99
CA PHE A 51 -9.08 1.72 7.31
C PHE A 51 -9.09 1.50 8.83
N PRO A 52 -10.23 1.15 9.43
CA PRO A 52 -10.32 0.90 10.87
C PRO A 52 -9.75 -0.50 11.21
N GLY A 53 -8.44 -0.60 11.42
CA GLY A 53 -7.74 -1.86 11.73
C GLY A 53 -6.43 -2.02 10.95
N ALA A 54 -5.86 -3.23 10.97
CA ALA A 54 -4.55 -3.51 10.34
C ALA A 54 -3.45 -2.51 10.75
N TRP A 55 -3.48 -2.08 12.02
CA TRP A 55 -2.57 -1.08 12.58
C TRP A 55 -1.10 -1.49 12.50
N ASP A 56 -0.83 -2.80 12.46
CA ASP A 56 0.50 -3.36 12.27
C ASP A 56 1.06 -2.98 10.89
N ILE A 57 0.30 -3.21 9.81
CA ILE A 57 0.71 -2.84 8.45
C ILE A 57 0.87 -1.33 8.36
N GLN A 58 -0.08 -0.54 8.87
CA GLN A 58 0.00 0.92 8.83
C GLN A 58 1.28 1.47 9.49
N LYS A 59 1.61 0.97 10.70
CA LYS A 59 2.85 1.34 11.41
C LYS A 59 4.10 0.93 10.62
N ASP A 60 4.09 -0.23 10.00
CA ASP A 60 5.23 -0.70 9.21
C ASP A 60 5.41 0.11 7.91
N LEU A 61 4.33 0.56 7.26
CA LEU A 61 4.40 1.50 6.14
C LEU A 61 5.07 2.82 6.55
N ASP A 62 4.73 3.36 7.73
CA ASP A 62 5.33 4.60 8.24
C ASP A 62 6.82 4.42 8.59
N LYS A 63 7.20 3.28 9.18
CA LYS A 63 8.61 2.95 9.43
C LYS A 63 9.43 2.91 8.15
N VAL A 64 8.88 2.33 7.07
CA VAL A 64 9.57 2.26 5.78
C VAL A 64 9.74 3.66 5.19
N LEU A 65 8.71 4.51 5.23
CA LEU A 65 8.83 5.91 4.82
C LEU A 65 9.94 6.64 5.57
N GLN A 66 9.99 6.50 6.89
CA GLN A 66 11.05 7.09 7.73
C GLN A 66 12.43 6.56 7.36
N ARG A 67 12.59 5.24 7.24
CA ARG A 67 13.86 4.59 6.90
C ARG A 67 14.38 5.04 5.54
N TRP A 68 13.50 5.19 4.57
CA TRP A 68 13.84 5.64 3.22
C TRP A 68 13.82 7.15 3.05
N GLN A 69 13.57 7.90 4.14
CA GLN A 69 13.55 9.37 4.17
C GLN A 69 12.56 9.96 3.14
N LEU A 70 11.39 9.34 3.02
CA LEU A 70 10.33 9.74 2.11
C LEU A 70 9.14 10.31 2.89
N THR A 71 8.56 11.39 2.36
CA THR A 71 7.18 11.76 2.67
C THR A 71 6.22 11.00 1.78
N GLU A 72 4.96 10.88 2.19
CA GLU A 72 3.91 10.27 1.36
C GLU A 72 3.75 10.98 0.01
N GLU A 73 3.81 12.31 0.00
CA GLU A 73 3.78 13.10 -1.24
C GLU A 73 4.95 12.74 -2.16
N SER A 74 6.17 12.65 -1.62
CA SER A 74 7.36 12.30 -2.39
C SER A 74 7.30 10.86 -2.93
N LEU A 75 6.73 9.93 -2.15
CA LEU A 75 6.48 8.56 -2.58
C LEU A 75 5.53 8.54 -3.78
N PHE A 76 4.40 9.23 -3.69
CA PHE A 76 3.42 9.29 -4.78
C PHE A 76 3.96 10.00 -6.03
N ALA A 77 4.75 11.05 -5.87
CA ALA A 77 5.42 11.70 -7.00
C ALA A 77 6.37 10.73 -7.72
N LYS A 78 7.19 9.99 -6.96
CA LYS A 78 8.12 8.98 -7.51
C LYS A 78 7.37 7.86 -8.22
N THR A 79 6.31 7.31 -7.63
CA THR A 79 5.55 6.21 -8.26
C THR A 79 4.83 6.64 -9.52
N ARG A 80 4.26 7.86 -9.58
CA ARG A 80 3.73 8.42 -10.84
C ARG A 80 4.81 8.52 -11.93
N ALA A 81 6.02 8.95 -11.57
CA ALA A 81 7.13 9.03 -12.53
C ALA A 81 7.54 7.64 -13.03
N ILE A 82 7.57 6.63 -12.15
CA ILE A 82 7.84 5.24 -12.52
C ILE A 82 6.82 4.76 -13.57
N HIS A 83 5.52 4.96 -13.33
CA HIS A 83 4.48 4.53 -14.26
C HIS A 83 4.49 5.31 -15.59
N HIS A 84 4.91 6.58 -15.59
CA HIS A 84 5.06 7.36 -16.83
C HIS A 84 6.21 6.90 -17.72
N ARG A 85 7.24 6.23 -17.18
CA ARG A 85 8.39 5.74 -17.97
C ARG A 85 8.03 4.57 -18.90
N GLY A 86 6.81 4.03 -18.80
CA GLY A 86 6.31 2.97 -19.68
C GLY A 86 6.89 1.58 -19.41
N THR A 87 7.82 1.43 -18.45
CA THR A 87 8.31 0.12 -18.01
C THR A 87 7.27 -0.54 -17.10
N PRO A 88 6.83 -1.77 -17.39
CA PRO A 88 5.89 -2.47 -16.52
C PRO A 88 6.57 -2.81 -15.20
N VAL A 89 6.17 -2.11 -14.13
CA VAL A 89 6.60 -2.39 -12.75
C VAL A 89 6.18 -3.79 -12.32
N TYR A 90 5.00 -4.21 -12.78
CA TYR A 90 4.44 -5.53 -12.55
C TYR A 90 4.73 -6.40 -13.76
N THR A 91 5.62 -7.36 -13.61
CA THR A 91 5.77 -8.42 -14.61
C THR A 91 4.68 -9.44 -14.37
N VAL A 92 3.73 -9.55 -15.31
CA VAL A 92 2.77 -10.65 -15.32
C VAL A 92 3.57 -11.91 -15.69
N ARG A 93 4.01 -12.67 -14.69
CA ARG A 93 4.45 -14.06 -14.91
C ARG A 93 3.22 -14.94 -14.96
N GLY A 94 2.50 -14.87 -16.07
CA GLY A 94 1.27 -15.61 -16.34
C GLY A 94 0.90 -15.43 -17.81
N ASN A 95 0.55 -16.53 -18.48
CA ASN A 95 0.51 -16.68 -19.94
C ASN A 95 -0.21 -15.54 -20.70
N LYS A 96 0.39 -15.17 -21.84
CA LYS A 96 -0.34 -14.66 -23.01
C LYS A 96 -1.32 -15.75 -23.48
N ASN A 97 -2.56 -15.71 -22.98
CA ASN A 97 -3.80 -16.39 -23.43
C ASN A 97 -4.67 -16.53 -22.17
N GLU A 98 -5.94 -16.17 -22.11
CA GLU A 98 -6.91 -15.77 -23.11
C GLU A 98 -7.64 -14.51 -22.62
N GLU A 99 -7.90 -13.55 -23.51
CA GLU A 99 -9.05 -12.67 -23.34
C GLU A 99 -10.30 -13.51 -23.61
N ASP A 100 -10.69 -14.33 -22.63
CA ASP A 100 -11.94 -15.11 -22.65
C ASP A 100 -13.13 -14.17 -22.39
N TRP A 101 -13.38 -13.29 -23.36
CA TRP A 101 -14.67 -12.62 -23.53
C TRP A 101 -15.32 -13.17 -24.79
N SER A 102 -15.94 -14.33 -24.65
CA SER A 102 -16.90 -14.92 -25.60
C SER A 102 -18.23 -15.19 -24.91
#